data_AF-A0A2G9PKG8-F1
#
_entry.id   AF-A0A2G9PKG8-F1
#
_cell.length_a   1.000
_cell.length_b   1.000
_cell.length_c   1.000
_cell.angle_alpha   90.00
_cell.angle_beta   90.00
_cell.angle_gamma   90.00
#
_symmetry.space_group_name_H-M   'P 1'
#
loop_
_entity.id
_entity.type
_entity.pdbx_description
1 polymer ?
#
loop_
_entity_poly.entity_id
_entity_poly.type
_entity_poly.pdbx_seq_one_letter_code
_entity_poly.pdbx_strand_id
1 'polypeptide(L)'
;SSMLEQFPRLGLLIDVGHSPSLFSDPYWFECFKDRIFEMHIHDFSRAKGLDHQVVGSGDLDFKRIFSSEVIRRIPLILEHSAMVSEPELLEERELLKKRYSIT
;
A
#
# COMPACT_ATOMS: atom_id res chain seq x y z
N SER A 1 20.68 2.08 -19.60
CA SER A 1 20.34 1.13 -18.53
C SER A 1 19.54 1.86 -17.47
N SER A 2 18.47 1.26 -16.97
CA SER A 2 17.71 1.83 -15.84
C SER A 2 18.58 1.92 -14.58
N MET A 3 18.24 2.79 -13.63
CA MET A 3 18.93 2.85 -12.32
C MET A 3 18.90 1.47 -11.64
N LEU A 4 17.79 0.76 -11.77
CA LEU A 4 17.61 -0.59 -11.23
C LEU A 4 18.55 -1.63 -11.89
N GLU A 5 18.88 -1.49 -13.18
CA GLU A 5 19.88 -2.37 -13.82
C GLU A 5 21.30 -2.06 -13.34
N GLN A 6 21.61 -0.80 -13.08
CA GLN A 6 22.96 -0.36 -12.70
C GLN A 6 23.30 -0.70 -11.24
N PHE A 7 22.30 -0.77 -10.37
CA PHE A 7 22.47 -1.03 -8.95
C PHE A 7 21.65 -2.26 -8.53
N PRO A 8 22.23 -3.47 -8.54
CA PRO A 8 21.50 -4.71 -8.24
C PRO A 8 20.87 -4.78 -6.83
N ARG A 9 21.41 -4.01 -5.88
CA ARG A 9 20.89 -3.91 -4.51
C ARG A 9 19.87 -2.78 -4.32
N LEU A 10 19.63 -1.97 -5.34
CA LEU A 10 18.61 -0.92 -5.28
C LEU A 10 17.23 -1.57 -5.41
N GLY A 11 16.36 -1.28 -4.45
CA GLY A 11 14.97 -1.71 -4.45
C GLY A 11 14.02 -0.53 -4.52
N LEU A 12 12.74 -0.85 -4.62
CA LEU A 12 11.62 0.06 -4.62
C LEU A 12 10.89 -0.07 -3.29
N LEU A 13 10.57 1.08 -2.72
CA LEU A 13 9.48 1.25 -1.77
C LEU A 13 8.29 1.75 -2.59
N ILE A 14 7.18 1.03 -2.53
CA ILE A 14 5.96 1.42 -3.22
C ILE A 14 5.01 2.08 -2.23
N ASP A 15 4.53 3.27 -2.57
CA ASP A 15 3.45 3.92 -1.86
C ASP A 15 2.20 3.92 -2.75
N VAL A 16 1.17 3.18 -2.32
CA VAL A 16 -0.06 3.01 -3.12
C VAL A 16 -0.99 4.23 -3.06
N GLY A 17 -0.90 5.04 -2.00
CA GLY A 17 -1.73 6.23 -1.82
C GLY A 17 -1.25 7.41 -2.63
N HIS A 18 0.06 7.53 -2.88
CA HIS A 18 0.62 8.56 -3.76
C HIS A 18 0.53 8.23 -5.25
N SER A 19 0.28 6.98 -5.63
CA SER A 19 0.24 6.54 -7.03
C SER A 19 -0.96 5.63 -7.36
N PRO A 20 -2.19 6.08 -7.06
CA PRO A 20 -3.39 5.26 -7.21
C PRO A 20 -3.63 4.79 -8.66
N SER A 21 -3.30 5.61 -9.66
CA SER A 21 -3.49 5.25 -11.06
C SER A 21 -2.54 4.15 -11.54
N LEU A 22 -1.35 4.06 -10.95
CA LEU A 22 -0.38 3.01 -11.25
C LEU A 22 -0.73 1.76 -10.45
N PHE A 23 -0.80 1.86 -9.13
CA PHE A 23 -0.86 0.69 -8.27
C PHE A 23 -2.28 0.17 -7.98
N SER A 24 -3.32 0.77 -8.57
CA SER A 24 -4.65 0.15 -8.64
C SER A 24 -4.71 -1.01 -9.62
N ASP A 25 -3.76 -1.12 -10.56
CA ASP A 25 -3.59 -2.31 -11.39
C ASP A 25 -2.52 -3.23 -10.78
N PRO A 26 -2.90 -4.46 -10.37
CA PRO A 26 -1.96 -5.41 -9.79
C PRO A 26 -0.78 -5.79 -10.71
N TYR A 27 -0.91 -5.56 -12.03
CA TYR A 27 0.14 -5.78 -13.02
C TYR A 27 1.48 -5.17 -12.62
N TRP A 28 1.49 -3.97 -12.04
CA TRP A 28 2.74 -3.28 -11.69
C TRP A 28 3.51 -3.96 -10.56
N PHE A 29 2.82 -4.60 -9.61
CA PHE A 29 3.49 -5.38 -8.58
C PHE A 29 4.21 -6.58 -9.19
N GLU A 30 3.61 -7.23 -10.19
CA GLU A 30 4.26 -8.35 -10.90
C GLU A 30 5.50 -7.89 -11.67
N CYS A 31 5.45 -6.73 -12.33
CA CYS A 31 6.58 -6.19 -13.09
C CYS A 31 7.82 -5.91 -12.22
N PHE A 32 7.61 -5.56 -10.96
CA PHE A 32 8.68 -5.17 -10.05
C PHE A 32 8.86 -6.10 -8.86
N LYS A 33 8.23 -7.28 -8.84
CA LYS A 33 8.16 -8.16 -7.67
C LYS A 33 9.50 -8.52 -7.03
N ASP A 34 10.55 -8.67 -7.84
CA ASP A 34 11.90 -9.01 -7.34
C ASP A 34 12.69 -7.78 -6.87
N ARG A 35 12.09 -6.60 -7.01
CA ARG A 35 12.70 -5.29 -6.72
C ARG A 35 11.90 -4.49 -5.71
N ILE A 36 10.70 -4.90 -5.31
CA ILE A 36 9.93 -4.24 -4.24
C ILE A 36 10.37 -4.82 -2.90
N PHE A 37 10.89 -3.98 -2.02
CA PHE A 37 11.35 -4.39 -0.68
C PHE A 37 10.37 -4.03 0.41
N GLU A 38 9.52 -3.04 0.17
CA GLU A 38 8.57 -2.52 1.14
C GLU A 38 7.40 -1.86 0.43
N MET A 39 6.22 -1.90 1.06
CA MET A 39 5.07 -1.16 0.59
C MET A 39 4.44 -0.37 1.74
N HIS A 40 4.32 0.94 1.54
CA HIS A 40 3.51 1.81 2.37
C HIS A 40 2.05 1.69 1.95
N ILE A 41 1.17 1.48 2.93
CA ILE A 41 -0.27 1.47 2.72
C ILE A 41 -0.94 2.51 3.60
N HIS A 42 -1.79 3.28 2.96
CA HIS A 42 -2.67 4.23 3.57
C HIS A 42 -3.78 4.53 2.57
N ASP A 43 -4.97 4.85 3.05
CA ASP A 43 -6.01 5.35 2.19
C ASP A 43 -5.89 6.86 2.03
N PHE A 44 -6.67 7.40 1.12
CA PHE A 44 -6.88 8.84 1.01
C PHE A 44 -8.28 9.08 0.48
N SER A 45 -8.81 10.28 0.69
CA SER A 45 -10.02 10.71 0.00
C SER A 45 -9.93 12.14 -0.47
N ARG A 46 -10.47 12.41 -1.66
CA ARG A 46 -10.54 13.77 -2.20
C ARG A 46 -11.31 14.72 -1.27
N ALA A 47 -12.34 14.19 -0.60
CA ALA A 47 -13.16 14.95 0.35
C ALA A 47 -12.38 15.43 1.58
N LYS A 48 -11.30 14.75 1.96
CA LYS A 48 -10.43 15.09 3.10
C LYS A 48 -9.05 15.59 2.66
N GLY A 49 -8.95 16.15 1.45
CA GLY A 49 -7.73 16.82 0.98
C GLY A 49 -6.57 15.89 0.61
N LEU A 50 -6.85 14.60 0.35
CA LEU A 50 -5.85 13.57 0.01
C LEU A 50 -4.87 13.23 1.15
N ASP A 51 -5.22 13.49 2.40
CA ASP A 51 -4.40 13.14 3.57
C ASP A 51 -4.36 11.61 3.81
N HIS A 52 -3.28 11.16 4.45
CA HIS A 52 -3.01 9.76 4.80
C HIS A 52 -3.98 9.26 5.87
N GLN A 53 -4.93 8.42 5.46
CA GLN A 53 -5.98 7.87 6.30
C GLN A 53 -5.85 6.36 6.48
N VAL A 54 -6.63 5.81 7.40
CA VAL A 54 -6.71 4.35 7.58
C VAL A 54 -7.29 3.64 6.35
N VAL A 55 -6.76 2.47 6.05
CA VAL A 55 -7.17 1.56 4.96
C VAL A 55 -8.67 1.29 4.99
N GLY A 56 -9.34 1.53 3.87
CA GLY A 56 -10.76 1.27 3.67
C GLY A 56 -11.68 2.43 4.06
N SER A 57 -11.12 3.56 4.51
CA SER A 57 -11.89 4.78 4.81
C SER A 57 -11.99 5.76 3.63
N GLY A 58 -11.27 5.50 2.54
CA GLY A 58 -11.12 6.41 1.41
C GLY A 58 -11.44 5.79 0.05
N ASP A 59 -10.74 6.28 -0.96
CA ASP A 59 -11.04 6.08 -2.38
C ASP A 59 -10.29 4.89 -2.99
N LEU A 60 -9.31 4.28 -2.28
CA LEU A 60 -8.52 3.17 -2.80
C LEU A 60 -9.25 1.82 -2.72
N ASP A 61 -9.19 1.05 -3.82
CA ASP A 61 -9.69 -0.33 -3.84
C ASP A 61 -8.63 -1.31 -3.30
N PHE A 62 -8.53 -1.39 -1.97
CA PHE A 62 -7.63 -2.32 -1.31
C PHE A 62 -7.97 -3.79 -1.55
N LYS A 63 -9.22 -4.13 -1.91
CA LYS A 63 -9.57 -5.51 -2.26
C LYS A 63 -8.87 -5.91 -3.57
N ARG A 64 -8.82 -5.00 -4.54
CA ARG A 64 -8.10 -5.23 -5.79
C ARG A 64 -6.59 -5.22 -5.58
N ILE A 65 -6.05 -4.26 -4.83
CA ILE A 65 -4.62 -4.21 -4.49
C ILE A 65 -4.19 -5.53 -3.85
N PHE A 66 -4.83 -5.94 -2.76
CA PHE A 66 -4.48 -7.17 -2.02
C PHE A 66 -4.89 -8.49 -2.70
N SER A 67 -5.44 -8.44 -3.92
CA SER A 67 -5.66 -9.65 -4.73
C SER A 67 -4.37 -10.21 -5.35
N SER A 68 -3.30 -9.42 -5.41
CA SER A 68 -1.99 -9.89 -5.88
C SER A 68 -1.27 -10.72 -4.82
N GLU A 69 -0.81 -11.91 -5.20
CA GLU A 69 0.03 -12.76 -4.35
C GLU A 69 1.44 -12.18 -4.12
N VAL A 70 1.92 -11.29 -5.00
CA VAL A 70 3.19 -10.58 -4.81
C VAL A 70 3.12 -9.67 -3.59
N ILE A 71 2.02 -8.94 -3.44
CA ILE A 71 1.83 -8.02 -2.30
C ILE A 71 1.88 -8.76 -0.97
N ARG A 72 1.31 -9.96 -0.90
CA ARG A 72 1.30 -10.77 0.34
C ARG A 72 2.68 -11.17 0.83
N ARG A 73 3.72 -11.03 0.00
CA ARG A 73 5.12 -11.35 0.33
C ARG A 73 5.95 -10.11 0.65
N ILE A 74 5.42 -8.93 0.37
CA ILE A 74 6.10 -7.66 0.60
C ILE A 74 5.79 -7.19 2.03
N PRO A 75 6.79 -6.77 2.81
CA PRO A 75 6.57 -6.09 4.09
C PRO A 75 5.65 -4.89 3.92
N LEU A 76 4.55 -4.86 4.68
CA LEU A 76 3.56 -3.79 4.66
C LEU A 76 3.78 -2.86 5.84
N ILE A 77 3.94 -1.58 5.56
CA ILE A 77 4.06 -0.51 6.56
C ILE A 77 2.80 0.36 6.48
N LEU A 78 2.15 0.55 7.61
CA LEU A 78 1.04 1.48 7.73
C LEU A 78 1.61 2.89 7.87
N GLU A 79 1.24 3.80 6.96
CA GLU A 79 1.70 5.18 6.97
C GLU A 79 0.51 6.13 7.14
N HIS A 80 0.34 6.69 8.33
CA HIS A 80 -0.80 7.54 8.63
C HIS A 80 -0.39 8.97 8.93
N SER A 81 -1.31 9.91 8.69
CA SER A 81 -1.12 11.26 9.16
C SER A 81 -1.28 11.32 10.69
N ALA A 82 -0.73 12.36 11.30
CA ALA A 82 -0.83 12.58 12.75
C ALA A 82 -2.28 12.80 13.25
N MET A 83 -3.25 12.91 12.33
CA MET A 83 -4.65 13.11 12.64
C MET A 83 -5.42 11.80 12.83
N VAL A 84 -4.84 10.66 12.46
CA VAL A 84 -5.46 9.35 12.67
C VAL A 84 -5.40 8.98 14.15
N SER A 85 -6.55 8.65 14.71
CA SER A 85 -6.70 8.32 16.12
C SER A 85 -6.39 6.85 16.42
N GLU A 86 -6.00 6.55 17.66
CA GLU A 86 -5.75 5.16 18.10
C GLU A 86 -6.96 4.22 17.87
N PRO A 87 -8.22 4.62 18.13
CA PRO A 87 -9.39 3.80 17.78
C PRO A 87 -9.45 3.44 16.28
N GLU A 88 -9.16 4.38 15.39
CA GLU A 88 -9.14 4.13 13.94
C GLU A 88 -8.05 3.12 13.56
N LEU A 89 -6.86 3.22 14.16
CA LEU A 89 -5.78 2.24 13.96
C LEU A 89 -6.17 0.83 14.41
N LEU A 90 -6.89 0.72 15.53
CA LEU A 90 -7.37 -0.57 16.03
C LEU A 90 -8.41 -1.18 15.10
N GLU A 91 -9.34 -0.38 14.57
CA GLU A 91 -10.33 -0.83 13.58
C GLU A 91 -9.67 -1.26 12.27
N GLU A 92 -8.70 -0.50 11.78
CA GLU A 92 -7.91 -0.84 10.60
C GLU A 92 -7.19 -2.19 10.77
N ARG A 93 -6.54 -2.40 11.92
CA ARG A 93 -5.88 -3.67 12.23
C ARG A 93 -6.84 -4.85 12.16
N GLU A 94 -8.05 -4.70 12.70
CA GLU A 94 -9.07 -5.75 12.64
C GLU A 94 -9.57 -5.97 11.21
N LEU A 95 -9.67 -4.91 10.42
CA LEU A 95 -10.05 -4.97 9.00
C LEU A 95 -8.99 -5.69 8.17
N LEU A 96 -7.71 -5.35 8.31
CA LEU A 96 -6.59 -6.01 7.63
C LEU A 96 -6.55 -7.52 7.94
N LYS A 97 -6.72 -7.89 9.22
CA LYS A 97 -6.76 -9.30 9.65
C LYS A 97 -7.96 -10.07 9.10
N LYS A 98 -9.16 -9.54 9.27
CA LYS A 98 -10.40 -10.28 8.97
C LYS A 98 -10.74 -10.28 7.49
N ARG A 99 -10.54 -9.14 6.82
CA ARG A 99 -11.02 -8.93 5.45
C ARG A 99 -9.96 -9.25 4.40
N TYR A 100 -8.69 -8.99 4.71
CA TYR A 100 -7.59 -9.14 3.76
C TYR A 100 -6.62 -10.25 4.14
N SER A 101 -6.79 -10.88 5.30
CA SER A 101 -5.91 -11.95 5.81
C SER A 101 -4.44 -11.50 5.88
N ILE A 102 -4.23 -10.22 6.18
CA ILE A 102 -2.92 -9.61 6.43
C ILE A 102 -2.73 -9.62 7.96
N THR A 103 -1.65 -10.23 8.43
CA THR A 103 -1.33 -10.40 9.86
C THR A 103 -0.07 -9.70 10.25
#